data_AF-A0ABD0RJN0-F1
#
_entry.id   AF-A0ABD0RJN0-F1
#
_cell.length_a   1.000
_cell.length_b   1.000
_cell.length_c   1.000
_cell.angle_alpha   90.00
_cell.angle_beta   90.00
_cell.angle_gamma   90.00
#
_symmetry.space_group_name_H-M   'P 1'
#
loop_
_entity.id
_entity.type
_entity.pdbx_description
1 polymer ?
#
loop_
_entity_poly.entity_id
_entity_poly.type
_entity_poly.pdbx_seq_one_letter_code
_entity_poly.pdbx_strand_id
1 'polypeptide(L)' 'MFGPKDSLISQIKRKNDFTSFFVTDDVGFIGRLQVDQKTGSLTIRNTRFKHSGQYRLSISREKTTIKTFNVTVI' A
#
# COMPACT_ATOMS: atom_id res chain seq x y z
N MET A 1 -16.55 -5.14 3.15
CA MET A 1 -15.48 -4.54 3.99
C MET A 1 -14.24 -5.40 3.86
N PHE A 2 -13.08 -4.79 3.60
CA PHE A 2 -11.82 -5.51 3.39
C PHE A 2 -10.99 -5.57 4.67
N GLY A 3 -10.59 -6.78 5.04
CA GLY A 3 -9.60 -7.05 6.09
C GLY A 3 -10.02 -6.63 7.50
N PRO A 4 -9.25 -7.05 8.52
CA PRO A 4 -9.30 -6.42 9.82
C PRO A 4 -9.00 -4.92 9.68
N LYS A 5 -9.62 -4.11 10.53
CA LYS A 5 -9.34 -2.67 10.63
C LYS A 5 -7.82 -2.48 10.73
N ASP A 6 -7.26 -1.68 9.84
CA ASP A 6 -5.82 -1.37 9.75
C ASP A 6 -4.90 -2.50 9.21
N SER A 7 -5.41 -3.37 8.33
CA SER A 7 -4.53 -4.32 7.61
C SER A 7 -3.50 -3.60 6.72
N LEU A 8 -2.22 -3.92 6.91
CA LEU A 8 -1.12 -3.35 6.13
C LEU A 8 -1.02 -4.05 4.77
N ILE A 9 -1.42 -3.34 3.71
CA ILE A 9 -1.38 -3.86 2.33
C ILE A 9 0.05 -3.91 1.79
N SER A 10 0.81 -2.83 1.98
CA SER A 10 2.20 -2.74 1.52
C SER A 10 2.95 -1.66 2.29
N GLN A 11 4.25 -1.88 2.50
CA GLN A 11 5.15 -0.90 3.08
C GLN A 11 6.45 -0.82 2.29
N ILE A 12 6.89 0.40 1.98
CA ILE A 12 8.19 0.68 1.39
C ILE A 12 9.11 1.20 2.51
N LYS A 13 10.20 0.48 2.80
CA LYS A 13 11.22 0.90 3.76
C LYS A 13 12.48 1.30 3.01
N ARG A 14 13.12 2.38 3.46
CA ARG A 14 14.44 2.80 2.95
C ARG A 14 15.51 2.34 3.93
N LYS A 15 16.47 1.55 3.46
CA LYS A 15 17.67 1.20 4.23
C LYS A 15 18.66 2.36 4.24
N ASN A 16 19.65 2.28 5.13
CA ASN A 16 20.72 3.28 5.25
C ASN A 16 21.61 3.35 3.99
N ASP A 17 21.65 2.28 3.19
CA ASP A 17 22.29 2.23 1.87
C ASP A 17 21.42 2.88 0.76
N PHE A 18 20.37 3.62 1.16
CA PHE A 18 19.37 4.26 0.31
C PHE A 18 18.52 3.31 -0.55
N THR A 19 18.67 1.99 -0.40
CA THR A 19 17.83 1.02 -1.12
C THR A 19 16.41 1.01 -0.55
N SER A 20 15.42 0.96 -1.43
CA SER A 20 14.02 0.76 -1.05
C SER A 20 13.65 -0.71 -1.20
N PHE A 21 13.05 -1.30 -0.17
CA PHE A 21 12.47 -2.64 -0.25
C PHE A 21 11.01 -2.61 0.17
N PHE A 22 10.22 -3.47 -0.46
CA PHE A 22 8.78 -3.54 -0.27
C PHE A 22 8.42 -4.81 0.53
N VAL A 23 7.48 -4.67 1.46
CA VAL A 23 6.93 -5.75 2.26
C VAL A 23 5.42 -5.76 2.07
N THR A 24 4.85 -6.93 1.82
CA THR A 24 3.41 -7.16 1.68
C THR A 24 3.01 -8.21 2.70
N ASP A 25 2.24 -7.79 3.70
CA ASP A 25 1.80 -8.68 4.79
C ASP A 25 0.40 -9.24 4.56
N ASP A 26 -0.39 -8.62 3.68
CA ASP A 26 -1.74 -9.09 3.38
C ASP A 26 -1.73 -10.20 2.31
N VAL A 27 -2.02 -11.43 2.76
CA VAL A 27 -2.17 -12.64 1.94
C VAL A 27 -3.12 -12.43 0.77
N GLY A 28 -4.12 -11.56 0.94
CA GLY A 28 -5.01 -11.18 -0.14
C GLY A 28 -4.27 -10.59 -1.33
N PHE A 29 -3.25 -9.76 -1.10
CA PHE A 29 -2.61 -8.98 -2.15
C PHE A 29 -1.24 -9.52 -2.61
N ILE A 30 -0.79 -10.64 -2.03
CA ILE A 30 0.42 -11.36 -2.46
C ILE A 30 0.32 -11.70 -3.97
N GLY A 31 1.39 -11.39 -4.72
CA GLY A 31 1.46 -11.62 -6.18
C GLY A 31 0.59 -10.68 -7.03
N ARG A 32 -0.23 -9.83 -6.42
CA ARG A 32 -1.10 -8.85 -7.10
C ARG A 32 -0.62 -7.41 -6.94
N LEU A 33 0.31 -7.16 -6.02
CA LEU A 33 0.91 -5.85 -5.79
C LEU A 33 2.20 -5.69 -6.59
N GLN A 34 2.35 -4.53 -7.20
CA GLN A 34 3.58 -4.09 -7.84
C GLN A 34 3.92 -2.70 -7.33
N VAL A 35 5.17 -2.48 -6.95
CA VAL A 35 5.69 -1.17 -6.53
C VAL A 35 6.75 -0.72 -7.51
N ASP A 36 6.56 0.46 -8.09
CA ASP A 36 7.62 1.16 -8.81
C ASP A 36 8.54 1.85 -7.78
N GLN A 37 9.79 1.38 -7.68
CA GLN A 37 10.76 1.92 -6.73
C GLN A 37 11.27 3.31 -7.09
N LYS A 38 11.18 3.72 -8.36
CA LYS A 38 11.64 5.01 -8.86
C LYS A 38 10.63 6.11 -8.55
N THR A 39 9.34 5.83 -8.73
CA THR A 39 8.27 6.80 -8.50
C THR A 39 7.57 6.64 -7.15
N GLY A 40 7.68 5.47 -6.53
CA GLY A 40 6.89 5.08 -5.36
C GLY A 40 5.44 4.70 -5.68
N SER A 41 5.11 4.49 -6.97
CA SER A 41 3.76 4.11 -7.38
C SER A 41 3.43 2.69 -6.95
N LEU A 42 2.28 2.51 -6.29
CA LEU A 42 1.72 1.20 -5.94
C LEU A 42 0.61 0.84 -6.91
N THR A 43 0.76 -0.29 -7.59
CA THR A 43 -0.25 -0.87 -8.48
C THR A 43 -0.81 -2.15 -7.86
N ILE A 44 -2.14 -2.21 -7.77
CA ILE A 44 -2.86 -3.41 -7.32
C ILE A 44 -3.59 -4.02 -8.52
N ARG A 45 -3.23 -5.24 -8.91
CA ARG A 45 -3.85 -5.97 -10.03
C ARG A 45 -5.01 -6.83 -9.54
N ASN A 46 -5.93 -7.16 -10.46
CA ASN A 46 -7.07 -8.05 -10.19
C ASN A 46 -7.91 -7.61 -8.98
N THR A 47 -8.17 -6.30 -8.86
CA THR A 47 -9.11 -5.76 -7.88
C THR A 47 -10.53 -6.20 -8.23
N ARG A 48 -11.41 -6.18 -7.24
CA ARG A 48 -12.83 -6.58 -7.31
C ARG A 48 -13.62 -5.60 -6.46
N PHE A 49 -14.93 -5.44 -6.70
CA PHE A 49 -15.81 -4.54 -5.94
C PHE A 49 -15.60 -4.58 -4.41
N LYS A 50 -15.32 -5.78 -3.87
CA LYS A 50 -15.06 -5.96 -2.43
C LYS A 50 -13.87 -5.15 -1.91
N HIS A 51 -12.85 -4.88 -2.73
CA HIS A 51 -11.66 -4.10 -2.37
C HIS A 51 -11.94 -2.58 -2.35
N SER A 52 -13.15 -2.13 -2.68
CA SER A 52 -13.55 -0.74 -2.46
C SER A 52 -13.58 -0.41 -0.97
N GLY A 53 -13.23 0.82 -0.62
CA GLY A 53 -13.23 1.28 0.76
C GLY A 53 -12.29 2.45 0.99
N GLN A 54 -12.11 2.79 2.26
CA GLN A 54 -11.17 3.82 2.68
C GLN A 54 -9.75 3.24 2.78
N TYR A 55 -8.80 3.93 2.16
CA TYR A 55 -7.38 3.60 2.19
C TYR A 55 -6.62 4.71 2.90
N ARG A 56 -5.59 4.32 3.66
CA ARG A 56 -4.71 5.24 4.38
C ARG A 56 -3.27 5.05 3.93
N LEU A 57 -2.66 6.11 3.43
CA LEU A 57 -1.25 6.19 3.09
C LEU A 57 -0.50 6.95 4.20
N SER A 58 0.44 6.27 4.84
CA SER A 58 1.33 6.86 5.83
C SER A 58 2.74 7.01 5.25
N ILE A 59 3.23 8.24 5.17
CA ILE A 59 4.58 8.55 4.69
C ILE A 59 5.40 9.03 5.89
N SER A 60 6.34 8.21 6.33
CA SER A 60 7.27 8.55 7.42
C SER A 60 8.62 8.96 6.84
N ARG A 61 8.96 10.25 6.97
CA ARG A 61 10.29 10.82 6.66
C ARG A 61 10.78 11.57 7.91
N GLU A 62 10.98 12.89 7.84
CA GLU A 62 11.24 13.73 9.03
C GLU A 62 9.96 14.00 9.85
N LYS A 63 8.82 14.09 9.17
CA LYS A 63 7.49 14.19 9.76
C LYS A 63 6.58 13.14 9.13
N THR A 64 5.71 12.55 9.94
CA THR A 64 4.70 11.60 9.45
C THR A 64 3.56 12.36 8.79
N THR A 65 3.36 12.11 7.50
CA THR A 65 2.19 12.61 6.76
C THR A 65 1.22 11.47 6.52
N ILE A 66 -0.04 11.68 6.89
CA ILE A 66 -1.12 10.72 6.67
C ILE A 66 -2.05 11.29 5.61
N LYS A 67 -2.34 10.49 4.58
CA LYS A 67 -3.36 10.80 3.57
C LYS A 67 -4.38 9.69 3.55
N THR A 68 -5.65 10.07 3.59
CA THR A 68 -6.77 9.13 3.52
C THR A 68 -7.55 9.40 2.25
N PHE A 69 -7.88 8.36 1.50
CA PHE A 69 -8.65 8.46 0.27
C PHE A 69 -9.63 7.30 0.16
N ASN A 70 -10.78 7.55 -0.49
CA ASN A 70 -11.76 6.50 -0.78
C ASN A 70 -11.49 5.95 -2.17
N VAL A 71 -11.38 4.63 -2.26
CA VAL A 71 -11.24 3.89 -3.52
C VAL A 71 -12.56 3.20 -3.80
N THR A 72 -13.13 3.46 -4.96
CA THR A 72 -14.28 2.74 -5.50
C THR A 72 -13.83 1.96 -6.73
N VAL A 73 -13.90 0.63 -6.65
CA VAL A 73 -13.76 -0.26 -7.80
C VAL A 73 -15.14 -0.46 -8.39
N ILE A 74 -15.32 0.05 -9.63
CA ILE A 74 -16.53 -0.12 -10.45
C ILE A 74 -16.46 -1.40 -11.27
#